data_AF-A0A2P2I2N8-F1
#
_entry.id   AF-A0A2P2I2N8-F1
#
_cell.length_a   1.000
_cell.length_b   1.000
_cell.length_c   1.000
_cell.angle_alpha   90.00
_cell.angle_beta   90.00
_cell.angle_gamma   90.00
#
_symmetry.space_group_name_H-M   'P 1'
#
loop_
_entity.id
_entity.type
_entity.pdbx_description
1 polymer ?
#
loop_
_entity_poly.entity_id
_entity_poly.type
_entity_poly.pdbx_seq_one_letter_code
_entity_poly.pdbx_strand_id
1 'polypeptide(L)'
;RLGLETVFGELLLLQSNSDVIGMTHYIIYRLLSNPDIQRRFAHPTVPHSYSKGYEDAVKKYLTKKFLVLVLFLDAAKTGKIIDHDPCLFRKDSTFKSSRDIILEFARHFLSGVGDFTKHLGYLGYFVHHQQRALDEFDYAVTNLATDLRCGIRLGRVAEILTKATVGTLSGKMRVPAVSRLQKVHNTTVALTHMQSLIDGAARQHNNTSTGAENITRKASATLACETLMSKRRFLADLKTLGGGGVLDGDGGPVGKSLCEQFPPSDIVAGHREMTLGLIWTLIYNSQLLLLV
;
A
#
# COMPACT_ATOMS: atom_id res chain seq x y z
N ARG A 1 14.04 -15.11 -5.23
CA ARG A 1 14.16 -15.91 -6.48
C ARG A 1 14.56 -15.04 -7.68
N LEU A 2 13.66 -14.24 -8.25
CA LEU A 2 13.91 -13.47 -9.49
C LEU A 2 15.25 -12.70 -9.48
N GLY A 3 15.55 -11.96 -8.41
CA GLY A 3 16.81 -11.24 -8.30
C GLY A 3 18.06 -12.13 -8.39
N LEU A 4 18.02 -13.33 -7.81
CA LEU A 4 19.13 -14.28 -7.94
C LEU A 4 19.22 -14.83 -9.37
N GLU A 5 18.10 -15.19 -9.99
CA GLU A 5 18.11 -15.69 -11.37
C GLU A 5 18.69 -14.66 -12.33
N THR A 6 18.32 -13.38 -12.19
CA THR A 6 18.83 -12.30 -13.04
C THR A 6 20.31 -11.99 -12.78
N VAL A 7 20.74 -11.91 -11.52
CA VAL A 7 22.13 -11.54 -11.17
C VAL A 7 23.14 -12.63 -11.55
N PHE A 8 22.70 -13.89 -11.54
CA PHE A 8 23.53 -15.04 -11.87
C PHE A 8 23.31 -15.56 -13.29
N GLY A 9 22.23 -15.17 -13.96
CA GLY A 9 21.92 -15.61 -15.34
C GLY A 9 21.49 -17.07 -15.42
N GLU A 10 20.94 -17.61 -14.34
CA GLU A 10 20.61 -19.03 -14.21
C GLU A 10 19.21 -19.22 -13.62
N LEU A 11 18.50 -20.26 -14.06
CA LEU A 11 17.20 -20.60 -13.52
C LEU A 11 17.35 -21.39 -12.22
N LEU A 12 16.69 -20.92 -11.16
CA LEU A 12 16.67 -21.64 -9.89
C LEU A 12 15.64 -22.76 -9.98
N LEU A 13 16.12 -24.01 -9.96
CA LEU A 13 15.28 -25.22 -9.90
C LEU A 13 14.74 -25.43 -8.48
N LEU A 14 13.85 -24.54 -8.05
CA LEU A 14 13.15 -24.65 -6.77
C LEU A 14 11.88 -25.49 -6.94
N GLN A 15 11.57 -26.32 -5.95
CA GLN A 15 10.33 -27.12 -5.94
C GLN A 15 9.08 -26.23 -5.78
N SER A 16 9.22 -25.11 -5.06
CA SER A 16 8.16 -24.13 -4.84
C SER A 16 8.74 -22.73 -4.60
N ASN A 17 7.91 -21.69 -4.71
CA ASN A 17 8.32 -20.31 -4.36
C ASN A 17 8.60 -20.15 -2.86
N SER A 18 8.14 -21.09 -2.02
CA SER A 18 8.41 -21.19 -0.59
C SER A 18 9.60 -22.09 -0.25
N ASP A 19 10.34 -22.59 -1.23
CA ASP A 19 11.49 -23.46 -0.99
C ASP A 19 12.70 -22.68 -0.45
N VAL A 20 12.68 -22.48 0.87
CA VAL A 20 13.74 -21.79 1.61
C VAL A 20 15.04 -22.61 1.61
N ILE A 21 14.96 -23.94 1.54
CA ILE A 21 16.14 -24.81 1.56
C ILE A 21 16.92 -24.65 0.25
N GLY A 22 16.23 -24.77 -0.89
CA GLY A 22 16.84 -24.57 -2.20
C GLY A 22 17.43 -23.16 -2.36
N MET A 23 16.72 -22.12 -1.88
CA MET A 23 17.24 -20.76 -1.89
C MET A 23 18.47 -20.58 -0.98
N THR A 24 18.44 -21.13 0.23
CA THR A 24 19.58 -21.07 1.17
C THR A 24 20.80 -21.76 0.58
N HIS A 25 20.62 -22.96 0.03
CA HIS A 25 21.68 -23.71 -0.63
C HIS A 25 22.30 -22.88 -1.76
N TYR A 26 21.47 -22.31 -2.63
CA TYR A 26 21.97 -21.47 -3.71
C TYR A 26 22.76 -20.25 -3.22
N ILE A 27 22.27 -19.55 -2.19
CA ILE A 27 22.97 -18.41 -1.61
C ILE A 27 24.34 -18.83 -1.07
N ILE A 28 24.43 -19.94 -0.36
CA ILE A 28 25.70 -20.42 0.21
C ILE A 28 26.70 -20.77 -0.90
N TYR A 29 26.27 -21.54 -1.90
CA TYR A 29 27.17 -22.08 -2.93
C TYR A 29 27.48 -21.10 -4.06
N ARG A 30 26.61 -20.12 -4.31
CA ARG A 30 26.73 -19.19 -5.46
C ARG A 30 26.92 -17.74 -5.09
N LEU A 31 26.35 -17.26 -3.99
CA LEU A 31 26.54 -15.86 -3.56
C LEU A 31 27.73 -15.73 -2.61
N LEU A 32 27.74 -16.53 -1.54
CA LEU A 32 28.81 -16.51 -0.53
C LEU A 32 30.07 -17.24 -1.00
N SER A 33 29.91 -18.16 -1.96
CA SER A 33 30.99 -18.94 -2.55
C SER A 33 30.95 -18.85 -4.07
N ASN A 34 32.07 -19.19 -4.70
CA ASN A 34 32.13 -19.33 -6.15
C ASN A 34 33.02 -20.53 -6.52
N PRO A 35 32.48 -21.58 -7.18
CA PRO A 35 33.24 -22.77 -7.58
C PRO A 35 34.41 -22.50 -8.54
N ASP A 36 34.32 -21.46 -9.39
CA ASP A 36 35.40 -21.07 -10.30
C ASP A 36 36.57 -20.43 -9.55
N ILE A 37 36.26 -19.57 -8.58
CA ILE A 37 37.28 -18.98 -7.70
C ILE A 37 37.92 -20.08 -6.85
N GLN A 38 37.12 -20.99 -6.29
CA GLN A 38 37.64 -22.14 -5.55
C GLN A 38 38.59 -22.98 -6.41
N ARG A 39 38.21 -23.34 -7.64
CA ARG A 39 39.09 -24.11 -8.55
C ARG A 39 40.39 -23.38 -8.89
N ARG A 40 40.34 -22.06 -9.10
CA ARG A 40 41.52 -21.26 -9.45
C ARG A 40 42.55 -21.17 -8.32
N PHE A 41 42.09 -21.16 -7.08
CA PHE A 41 42.95 -21.02 -5.90
C PHE A 41 43.11 -22.33 -5.11
N ALA A 42 42.51 -23.43 -5.56
CA ALA A 42 42.60 -24.72 -4.88
C ALA A 42 44.04 -25.24 -4.85
N HIS A 43 44.47 -25.73 -3.69
CA HIS A 43 45.74 -26.42 -3.57
C HIS A 43 45.65 -27.80 -4.26
N PRO A 44 46.65 -28.22 -5.06
CA PRO A 44 46.60 -29.46 -5.83
C PRO A 44 46.38 -30.72 -4.97
N THR A 45 46.88 -30.70 -3.74
CA THR A 45 46.98 -31.90 -2.89
C THR A 45 46.02 -31.92 -1.70
N VAL A 46 45.51 -30.77 -1.26
CA VAL A 46 44.73 -30.67 -0.01
C VAL A 46 43.35 -30.10 -0.32
N PRO A 47 42.29 -30.91 -0.20
CA PRO A 47 40.92 -30.42 -0.36
C PRO A 47 40.63 -29.26 0.59
N HIS A 48 39.93 -28.24 0.10
CA HIS A 48 39.55 -27.04 0.85
C HIS A 48 40.72 -26.19 1.39
N SER A 49 41.95 -26.45 0.97
CA SER A 49 43.08 -25.54 1.17
C SER A 49 43.21 -24.61 -0.03
N TYR A 50 43.20 -23.30 0.22
CA TYR A 50 43.27 -22.28 -0.83
C TYR A 50 44.56 -21.45 -0.74
N SER A 51 45.10 -21.09 -1.89
CA SER A 51 46.30 -20.26 -1.99
C SER A 51 46.04 -18.81 -1.57
N LYS A 52 47.12 -18.09 -1.25
CA LYS A 52 47.08 -16.69 -0.82
C LYS A 52 46.35 -15.82 -1.86
N GLY A 53 45.39 -15.00 -1.40
CA GLY A 53 44.56 -14.15 -2.25
C GLY A 53 43.17 -14.69 -2.57
N TYR A 54 42.87 -15.95 -2.21
CA TYR A 54 41.51 -16.51 -2.31
C TYR A 54 40.49 -15.67 -1.54
N GLU A 55 40.79 -15.30 -0.30
CA GLU A 55 39.87 -14.50 0.52
C GLU A 55 39.52 -13.16 -0.14
N ASP A 56 40.51 -12.45 -0.68
CA ASP A 56 40.28 -11.16 -1.32
C ASP A 56 39.45 -11.31 -2.60
N ALA A 57 39.68 -12.39 -3.36
CA ALA A 57 38.89 -12.70 -4.55
C ALA A 57 37.43 -13.00 -4.20
N VAL A 58 37.18 -13.78 -3.15
CA VAL A 58 35.83 -14.09 -2.66
C VAL A 58 35.15 -12.83 -2.09
N LYS A 59 35.84 -12.03 -1.29
CA LYS A 59 35.32 -10.76 -0.74
C LYS A 59 34.91 -9.79 -1.84
N LYS A 60 35.76 -9.62 -2.88
CA LYS A 60 35.46 -8.80 -4.06
C LYS A 60 34.25 -9.34 -4.84
N TYR A 61 34.20 -10.66 -5.04
CA TYR A 61 33.09 -11.32 -5.73
C TYR A 61 31.77 -11.11 -4.99
N LEU A 62 31.73 -11.42 -3.69
CA LEU A 62 30.56 -11.29 -2.83
C LEU A 62 30.07 -9.84 -2.82
N THR A 63 30.98 -8.88 -2.57
CA THR A 63 30.64 -7.45 -2.55
C THR A 63 30.00 -7.02 -3.87
N LYS A 64 30.61 -7.37 -4.99
CA LYS A 64 30.06 -7.05 -6.32
C LYS A 64 28.68 -7.68 -6.53
N LYS A 65 28.52 -8.98 -6.25
CA LYS A 65 27.26 -9.69 -6.48
C LYS A 65 26.15 -9.19 -5.57
N PHE A 66 26.45 -8.90 -4.32
CA PHE A 66 25.51 -8.31 -3.37
C PHE A 66 25.02 -6.94 -3.84
N LEU A 67 25.93 -6.04 -4.22
CA LEU A 67 25.57 -4.70 -4.70
C LEU A 67 24.69 -4.76 -5.96
N VAL A 68 25.06 -5.60 -6.92
CA VAL A 68 24.28 -5.78 -8.16
C VAL A 68 22.89 -6.36 -7.85
N LEU A 69 22.79 -7.29 -6.89
CA LEU A 69 21.51 -7.82 -6.45
C LEU A 69 20.61 -6.73 -5.84
N VAL A 70 21.15 -5.93 -4.91
CA VAL A 70 20.38 -4.83 -4.31
C VAL A 70 19.96 -3.82 -5.36
N LEU A 71 20.84 -3.45 -6.29
CA LEU A 71 20.55 -2.50 -7.36
C LEU A 71 19.44 -3.00 -8.28
N PHE A 72 19.50 -4.28 -8.68
CA PHE A 72 18.48 -4.89 -9.51
C PHE A 72 17.12 -4.88 -8.80
N LEU A 73 17.09 -5.28 -7.52
CA LEU A 73 15.85 -5.31 -6.75
C LEU A 73 15.25 -3.91 -6.55
N ASP A 74 16.10 -2.91 -6.29
CA ASP A 74 15.71 -1.50 -6.14
C ASP A 74 15.11 -0.95 -7.45
N ALA A 75 15.80 -1.18 -8.57
CA ALA A 75 15.34 -0.78 -9.89
C ALA A 75 14.06 -1.51 -10.31
N ALA A 76 13.96 -2.82 -10.04
CA ALA A 76 12.78 -3.60 -10.36
C ALA A 76 11.55 -3.15 -9.56
N LYS A 77 11.74 -2.80 -8.29
CA LYS A 77 10.67 -2.26 -7.44
C LYS A 77 10.26 -0.86 -7.86
N THR A 78 11.22 0.02 -8.16
CA THR A 78 10.95 1.39 -8.63
C THR A 78 10.26 1.39 -10.00
N GLY A 79 10.68 0.49 -10.89
CA GLY A 79 10.08 0.30 -12.21
C GLY A 79 8.78 -0.51 -12.22
N LYS A 80 8.30 -1.00 -11.06
CA LYS A 80 7.10 -1.84 -10.92
C LYS A 80 7.07 -3.00 -11.92
N ILE A 81 8.21 -3.67 -12.10
CA ILE A 81 8.37 -4.75 -13.08
C ILE A 81 7.56 -5.99 -12.67
N ILE A 82 7.29 -6.16 -11.38
CA ILE A 82 6.55 -7.31 -10.84
C ILE A 82 5.08 -6.94 -10.70
N ASP A 83 4.21 -7.82 -11.22
CA ASP A 83 2.77 -7.69 -11.08
C ASP A 83 2.34 -7.54 -9.62
N HIS A 84 1.29 -6.74 -9.41
CA HIS A 84 0.75 -6.40 -8.08
C HIS A 84 1.71 -5.64 -7.15
N ASP A 85 2.91 -5.28 -7.62
CA ASP A 85 3.88 -4.43 -6.93
C ASP A 85 4.14 -4.84 -5.45
N PRO A 86 4.56 -6.10 -5.18
CA PRO A 86 4.73 -6.60 -3.82
C PRO A 86 5.80 -5.82 -3.04
N CYS A 87 5.67 -5.77 -1.71
CA CYS A 87 6.69 -5.20 -0.83
C CYS A 87 8.05 -5.87 -1.05
N LEU A 88 9.12 -5.08 -1.20
CA LEU A 88 10.46 -5.64 -1.36
C LEU A 88 11.00 -6.18 -0.04
N PHE A 89 10.69 -5.50 1.06
CA PHE A 89 11.05 -5.92 2.42
C PHE A 89 9.84 -6.53 3.11
N ARG A 90 10.08 -7.55 3.95
CA ARG A 90 9.01 -8.10 4.78
C ARG A 90 8.53 -7.07 5.81
N LYS A 91 7.28 -7.21 6.26
CA LYS A 91 6.66 -6.27 7.22
C LYS A 91 7.36 -6.24 8.58
N ASP A 92 7.90 -7.38 8.99
CA ASP A 92 8.69 -7.61 10.20
C ASP A 92 10.19 -7.29 10.06
N SER A 93 10.66 -6.94 8.85
CA SER A 93 12.06 -6.60 8.60
C SER A 93 12.48 -5.35 9.37
N THR A 94 13.69 -5.36 9.93
CA THR A 94 14.32 -4.17 10.55
C THR A 94 14.70 -3.12 9.51
N PHE A 95 15.03 -3.55 8.29
CA PHE A 95 15.41 -2.68 7.18
C PHE A 95 14.23 -2.45 6.24
N LYS A 96 14.02 -1.17 5.87
CA LYS A 96 12.93 -0.71 5.00
C LYS A 96 13.41 0.09 3.79
N SER A 97 14.71 0.29 3.63
CA SER A 97 15.28 0.93 2.44
C SER A 97 16.48 0.15 1.93
N SER A 98 16.69 0.18 0.62
CA SER A 98 17.87 -0.41 -0.02
C SER A 98 19.16 0.25 0.48
N ARG A 99 19.09 1.56 0.77
CA ARG A 99 20.21 2.34 1.35
C ARG A 99 20.63 1.78 2.71
N ASP A 100 19.69 1.49 3.59
CA ASP A 100 20.01 0.98 4.94
C ASP A 100 20.68 -0.39 4.89
N ILE A 101 20.21 -1.27 3.98
CA ILE A 101 20.84 -2.58 3.78
C ILE A 101 22.29 -2.45 3.31
N ILE A 102 22.56 -1.53 2.38
CA ILE A 102 23.91 -1.28 1.89
C ILE A 102 24.82 -0.74 2.99
N LEU A 103 24.31 0.19 3.80
CA LEU A 103 25.06 0.75 4.92
C LEU A 103 25.36 -0.32 5.96
N GLU A 104 24.38 -1.16 6.30
CA GLU A 104 24.59 -2.26 7.24
C GLU A 104 25.61 -3.28 6.70
N PHE A 105 25.51 -3.64 5.42
CA PHE A 105 26.50 -4.50 4.78
C PHE A 105 27.91 -3.89 4.85
N ALA A 106 28.05 -2.59 4.54
CA ALA A 106 29.35 -1.92 4.60
C ALA A 106 29.93 -1.89 6.02
N ARG A 107 29.09 -1.72 7.05
CA ARG A 107 29.53 -1.74 8.45
C ARG A 107 30.12 -3.09 8.86
N HIS A 108 29.54 -4.20 8.40
CA HIS A 108 30.01 -5.54 8.76
C HIS A 108 31.18 -6.04 7.90
N PHE A 109 31.21 -5.69 6.61
CA PHE A 109 32.12 -6.31 5.65
C PHE A 109 33.17 -5.37 5.06
N LEU A 110 33.00 -4.05 5.19
CA LEU A 110 33.84 -3.03 4.54
C LEU A 110 34.38 -2.01 5.56
N SER A 111 35.09 -2.49 6.58
CA SER A 111 35.72 -1.63 7.59
C SER A 111 36.66 -0.60 6.96
N GLY A 112 36.54 0.67 7.35
CA GLY A 112 37.47 1.74 6.96
C GLY A 112 37.15 2.47 5.65
N VAL A 113 36.04 2.15 4.96
CA VAL A 113 35.64 2.83 3.71
C VAL A 113 35.00 4.22 3.95
N GLY A 114 34.50 4.48 5.16
CA GLY A 114 33.78 5.73 5.46
C GLY A 114 32.36 5.75 4.88
N ASP A 115 31.93 6.86 4.28
CA ASP A 115 30.61 6.95 3.64
C ASP A 115 30.57 6.14 2.34
N PHE A 116 30.15 4.88 2.46
CA PHE A 116 30.06 3.95 1.35
C PHE A 116 29.05 4.38 0.27
N THR A 117 27.97 5.07 0.66
CA THR A 117 26.96 5.52 -0.30
C THR A 117 27.50 6.60 -1.24
N LYS A 118 28.40 7.46 -0.73
CA LYS A 118 29.07 8.47 -1.55
C LYS A 118 30.01 7.84 -2.58
N HIS A 119 30.77 6.82 -2.18
CA HIS A 119 31.65 6.07 -3.09
C HIS A 119 30.85 5.39 -4.21
N LEU A 120 29.73 4.78 -3.87
CA LEU A 120 28.79 4.20 -4.83
C LEU A 120 28.22 5.26 -5.79
N GLY A 121 27.90 6.45 -5.30
CA GLY A 121 27.45 7.58 -6.13
C GLY A 121 28.47 7.98 -7.20
N TYR A 122 29.77 7.98 -6.90
CA TYR A 122 30.81 8.23 -7.90
C TYR A 122 30.88 7.16 -9.00
N LEU A 123 30.42 5.95 -8.71
CA LEU A 123 30.35 4.83 -9.66
C LEU A 123 29.03 4.80 -10.44
N GLY A 124 28.14 5.78 -10.24
CA GLY A 124 26.80 5.80 -10.83
C GLY A 124 25.83 4.79 -10.20
N TYR A 125 26.16 4.26 -9.01
CA TYR A 125 25.28 3.37 -8.27
C TYR A 125 24.34 4.20 -7.39
N PHE A 126 23.06 4.19 -7.75
CA PHE A 126 22.00 4.89 -7.00
C PHE A 126 20.89 3.93 -6.62
N VAL A 127 20.40 4.05 -5.39
CA VAL A 127 19.25 3.32 -4.87
C VAL A 127 18.24 4.30 -4.34
N HIS A 128 16.97 4.06 -4.67
CA HIS A 128 15.88 4.99 -4.40
C HIS A 128 14.74 4.37 -3.59
N HIS A 129 14.64 3.05 -3.54
CA HIS A 129 13.51 2.39 -2.92
C HIS A 129 13.55 2.54 -1.39
N GLN A 130 12.48 3.13 -0.87
CA GLN A 130 12.14 3.17 0.55
C GLN A 130 10.70 2.69 0.70
N GLN A 131 10.52 1.61 1.44
CA GLN A 131 9.22 1.03 1.73
C GLN A 131 8.53 1.83 2.84
N ARG A 132 7.36 2.39 2.54
CA ARG A 132 6.58 3.20 3.48
C ARG A 132 5.57 2.33 4.21
N ALA A 133 5.13 2.80 5.38
CA ALA A 133 4.08 2.14 6.15
C ALA A 133 2.76 1.96 5.36
N LEU A 134 2.47 2.85 4.39
CA LEU A 134 1.32 2.71 3.49
C LEU A 134 1.45 1.56 2.50
N ASP A 135 2.68 1.24 2.08
CA ASP A 135 2.93 0.17 1.11
C ASP A 135 2.79 -1.21 1.79
N GLU A 136 3.04 -1.28 3.10
CA GLU A 136 2.86 -2.49 3.93
C GLU A 136 1.43 -2.67 4.47
N PHE A 137 0.62 -1.62 4.39
CA PHE A 137 -0.71 -1.60 4.99
C PHE A 137 -1.64 -2.59 4.29
N ASP A 138 -2.35 -3.40 5.08
CA ASP A 138 -3.35 -4.33 4.56
C ASP A 138 -4.71 -3.62 4.37
N TYR A 139 -5.05 -3.35 3.11
CA TYR A 139 -6.29 -2.70 2.73
C TYR A 139 -7.50 -3.64 2.72
N ALA A 140 -7.32 -4.94 2.94
CA ALA A 140 -8.45 -5.86 3.08
C ALA A 140 -9.37 -5.43 4.23
N VAL A 141 -10.68 -5.58 4.02
CA VAL A 141 -11.72 -5.30 5.02
C VAL A 141 -12.32 -6.65 5.41
N THR A 142 -12.13 -7.03 6.68
CA THR A 142 -12.67 -8.26 7.26
C THR A 142 -13.84 -7.95 8.19
N ASN A 143 -13.71 -6.88 8.97
CA ASN A 143 -14.75 -6.40 9.86
C ASN A 143 -14.90 -4.89 9.72
N LEU A 144 -16.03 -4.49 9.17
CA LEU A 144 -16.34 -3.11 8.83
C LEU A 144 -16.31 -2.18 10.04
N ALA A 145 -16.73 -2.67 11.21
CA ALA A 145 -16.82 -1.88 12.43
C ALA A 145 -15.45 -1.57 13.03
N THR A 146 -14.42 -2.37 12.74
CA THR A 146 -13.05 -2.20 13.28
C THR A 146 -12.07 -1.66 12.24
N ASP A 147 -12.17 -2.13 11.00
CA ASP A 147 -11.18 -1.87 9.97
C ASP A 147 -11.26 -0.45 9.41
N LEU A 148 -12.46 0.16 9.40
CA LEU A 148 -12.63 1.53 8.93
C LEU A 148 -12.17 2.59 9.95
N ARG A 149 -12.01 2.21 11.22
CA ARG A 149 -11.58 3.12 12.31
C ARG A 149 -10.21 3.75 12.06
N CYS A 150 -9.38 3.15 11.21
CA CYS A 150 -8.04 3.66 10.92
C CYS A 150 -8.02 4.92 10.04
N GLY A 151 -9.11 5.21 9.32
CA GLY A 151 -9.21 6.30 8.35
C GLY A 151 -8.42 6.07 7.04
N ILE A 152 -7.38 5.21 7.06
CA ILE A 152 -6.54 4.90 5.89
C ILE A 152 -7.34 4.18 4.80
N ARG A 153 -8.13 3.16 5.17
CA ARG A 153 -9.00 2.43 4.23
C ARG A 153 -10.06 3.35 3.61
N LEU A 154 -10.64 4.25 4.40
CA LEU A 154 -11.57 5.26 3.89
C LEU A 154 -10.88 6.24 2.94
N GLY A 155 -9.63 6.61 3.21
CA GLY A 155 -8.81 7.38 2.28
C GLY A 155 -8.62 6.67 0.95
N ARG A 156 -8.34 5.37 0.99
CA ARG A 156 -8.19 4.56 -0.22
C ARG A 156 -9.49 4.48 -1.02
N VAL A 157 -10.62 4.30 -0.35
CA VAL A 157 -11.95 4.35 -0.98
C VAL A 157 -12.19 5.73 -1.60
N ALA A 158 -11.85 6.81 -0.90
CA ALA A 158 -11.98 8.17 -1.44
C ALA A 158 -11.16 8.34 -2.73
N GLU A 159 -9.89 7.92 -2.76
CA GLU A 159 -9.06 8.00 -3.98
C GLU A 159 -9.67 7.23 -5.16
N ILE A 160 -10.25 6.05 -4.90
CA ILE A 160 -10.89 5.22 -5.93
C ILE A 160 -12.15 5.92 -6.46
N LEU A 161 -13.00 6.43 -5.57
CA LEU A 161 -14.23 7.12 -5.93
C LEU A 161 -13.98 8.44 -6.67
N THR A 162 -12.94 9.18 -6.30
CA THR A 162 -12.55 10.43 -6.95
C THR A 162 -11.87 10.24 -8.30
N LYS A 163 -11.50 9.00 -8.66
CA LYS A 163 -10.56 8.71 -9.74
C LYS A 163 -9.26 9.53 -9.62
N ALA A 164 -8.93 10.01 -8.41
CA ALA A 164 -7.71 10.75 -8.19
C ALA A 164 -6.51 9.81 -8.31
N THR A 165 -5.37 10.36 -8.71
CA THR A 165 -4.13 9.60 -8.79
C THR A 165 -3.83 8.95 -7.43
N VAL A 166 -3.65 7.63 -7.45
CA VAL A 166 -3.29 6.80 -6.29
C VAL A 166 -2.15 7.46 -5.51
N GLY A 167 -2.36 7.73 -4.21
CA GLY A 167 -1.35 8.34 -3.35
C GLY A 167 -1.53 9.84 -3.08
N THR A 168 -2.42 10.53 -3.80
CA THR A 168 -2.67 11.98 -3.59
C THR A 168 -3.24 12.27 -2.20
N LEU A 169 -4.15 11.41 -1.72
CA LEU A 169 -4.75 11.54 -0.41
C LEU A 169 -3.95 10.78 0.64
N SER A 170 -3.48 9.58 0.28
CA SER A 170 -2.70 8.71 1.16
C SER A 170 -1.43 9.40 1.64
N GLY A 171 -0.79 10.24 0.82
CA GLY A 171 0.38 11.05 1.22
C GLY A 171 0.11 12.11 2.29
N LYS A 172 -1.15 12.51 2.50
CA LYS A 172 -1.57 13.46 3.56
C LYS A 172 -1.97 12.75 4.85
N MET A 173 -2.05 11.43 4.84
CA MET A 173 -2.46 10.64 5.99
C MET A 173 -1.29 10.37 6.95
N ARG A 174 -1.61 10.29 8.24
CA ARG A 174 -0.67 9.98 9.31
C ARG A 174 -0.58 8.47 9.49
N VAL A 175 0.60 7.91 9.25
CA VAL A 175 0.90 6.49 9.39
C VAL A 175 2.14 6.27 10.27
N PRO A 176 2.18 5.21 11.11
CA PRO A 176 1.11 4.25 11.39
C PRO A 176 -0.03 4.88 12.22
N ALA A 177 -1.28 4.55 11.92
CA ALA A 177 -2.47 5.11 12.59
C ALA A 177 -2.74 4.41 13.93
N VAL A 178 -1.85 4.59 14.91
CA VAL A 178 -1.92 3.95 16.23
C VAL A 178 -2.83 4.76 17.17
N SER A 179 -2.57 6.06 17.28
CA SER A 179 -3.26 6.97 18.18
C SER A 179 -4.65 7.36 17.66
N ARG A 180 -5.60 7.54 18.59
CA ARG A 180 -6.95 8.05 18.27
C ARG A 180 -6.89 9.38 17.51
N LEU A 181 -5.98 10.29 17.86
CA LEU A 181 -5.82 11.57 17.18
C LEU A 181 -5.42 11.40 15.72
N GLN A 182 -4.50 10.48 15.43
CA GLN A 182 -4.08 10.16 14.05
C GLN A 182 -5.25 9.58 13.25
N LYS A 183 -5.99 8.64 13.85
CA LYS A 183 -7.18 8.01 13.24
C LYS A 183 -8.27 9.03 12.91
N VAL A 184 -8.55 9.94 13.84
CA VAL A 184 -9.53 11.03 13.65
C VAL A 184 -9.09 11.93 12.50
N HIS A 185 -7.82 12.38 12.51
CA HIS A 185 -7.27 13.21 11.43
C HIS A 185 -7.38 12.51 10.06
N ASN A 186 -6.97 11.25 9.96
CA ASN A 186 -7.06 10.49 8.71
C ASN A 186 -8.51 10.37 8.21
N THR A 187 -9.44 10.12 9.13
CA THR A 187 -10.87 10.01 8.83
C THR A 187 -11.43 11.36 8.35
N THR A 188 -11.09 12.47 9.03
CA THR A 188 -11.47 13.82 8.59
C THR A 188 -10.95 14.12 7.19
N VAL A 189 -9.68 13.82 6.91
CA VAL A 189 -9.07 14.05 5.59
C VAL A 189 -9.81 13.27 4.50
N ALA A 190 -10.18 12.01 4.77
CA ALA A 190 -10.96 11.19 3.85
C ALA A 190 -12.37 11.77 3.59
N LEU A 191 -13.10 12.11 4.65
CA LEU A 191 -14.46 12.64 4.54
C LEU A 191 -14.51 13.99 3.83
N THR A 192 -13.58 14.90 4.15
CA THR A 192 -13.50 16.21 3.48
C THR A 192 -13.23 16.06 1.99
N HIS A 193 -12.34 15.14 1.59
CA HIS A 193 -12.07 14.90 0.17
C HIS A 193 -13.31 14.34 -0.55
N MET A 194 -14.03 13.41 0.09
CA MET A 194 -15.28 12.87 -0.44
C MET A 194 -16.40 13.93 -0.52
N GLN A 195 -16.51 14.83 0.45
CA GLN A 195 -17.48 15.92 0.42
C GLN A 195 -17.27 16.82 -0.81
N SER A 196 -16.01 17.17 -1.10
CA SER A 196 -15.70 18.02 -2.25
C SER A 196 -16.13 17.43 -3.59
N LEU A 197 -16.18 16.10 -3.71
CA LEU A 197 -16.75 15.43 -4.88
C LEU A 197 -18.26 15.54 -4.94
N ILE A 198 -18.94 15.27 -3.83
CA ILE A 198 -20.42 15.31 -3.77
C ILE A 198 -20.88 16.72 -4.16
N ASP A 199 -20.20 17.75 -3.65
CA ASP A 199 -20.45 19.14 -4.00
C ASP A 199 -20.15 19.44 -5.49
N GLY A 200 -19.08 18.85 -6.04
CA GLY A 200 -18.72 18.98 -7.45
C GLY A 200 -19.74 18.31 -8.39
N ALA A 201 -20.21 17.11 -8.06
CA ALA A 201 -21.21 16.37 -8.81
C ALA A 201 -22.57 17.07 -8.80
N ALA A 202 -22.98 17.62 -7.65
CA ALA A 202 -24.21 18.41 -7.53
C ALA A 202 -24.18 19.68 -8.42
N ARG A 203 -23.01 20.31 -8.60
CA ARG A 203 -22.86 21.47 -9.48
C ARG A 203 -22.97 21.13 -10.97
N GLN A 204 -22.46 19.97 -11.41
CA GLN A 204 -22.57 19.54 -12.81
C GLN A 204 -24.02 19.21 -13.20
N HIS A 205 -24.79 18.61 -12.28
CA HIS A 205 -26.21 18.30 -12.49
C HIS A 205 -27.08 19.57 -12.58
N ASN A 206 -26.78 20.61 -11.81
CA ASN A 206 -27.53 21.87 -11.87
C ASN A 206 -27.29 22.64 -13.18
N ASN A 207 -26.09 22.57 -13.75
CA ASN A 207 -25.75 23.26 -15.00
C ASN A 207 -26.29 22.57 -16.27
N THR A 208 -26.62 21.27 -16.22
CA THR A 208 -27.26 20.52 -17.32
C THR A 208 -28.79 20.62 -17.29
N SER A 209 -29.38 21.01 -16.16
CA SER A 209 -30.83 21.14 -15.99
C SER A 209 -31.48 22.33 -16.73
N THR A 210 -30.69 23.21 -17.36
CA THR A 210 -31.18 24.34 -18.17
C THR A 210 -31.34 24.03 -19.66
N GLY A 211 -31.06 22.80 -20.12
CA GLY A 211 -31.22 22.42 -21.52
C GLY A 211 -31.61 20.96 -21.72
N ALA A 212 -32.91 20.70 -21.82
CA ALA A 212 -33.52 19.51 -22.43
C ALA A 212 -33.49 18.16 -21.67
N GLU A 213 -34.26 18.00 -20.59
CA GLU A 213 -34.63 16.66 -20.09
C GLU A 213 -36.03 16.60 -19.47
N ASN A 214 -37.05 16.26 -20.28
CA ASN A 214 -38.40 15.94 -19.79
C ASN A 214 -38.85 14.49 -20.09
N ILE A 215 -37.98 13.63 -20.63
CA ILE A 215 -38.36 12.27 -21.05
C ILE A 215 -37.70 11.18 -20.17
N THR A 216 -36.53 11.43 -19.57
CA THR A 216 -35.80 10.47 -18.70
C THR A 216 -36.22 10.47 -17.22
N ARG A 217 -37.11 11.38 -16.79
CA ARG A 217 -37.48 11.55 -15.37
C ARG A 217 -38.35 10.43 -14.79
N LYS A 218 -39.17 9.73 -15.58
CA LYS A 218 -40.11 8.72 -15.02
C LYS A 218 -39.44 7.39 -14.63
N ALA A 219 -38.43 6.94 -15.37
CA ALA A 219 -37.73 5.69 -15.05
C ALA A 219 -36.76 5.87 -13.86
N SER A 220 -35.97 6.95 -13.87
CA SER A 220 -35.02 7.24 -12.78
C SER A 220 -35.69 7.64 -11.47
N ALA A 221 -36.86 8.31 -11.51
CA ALA A 221 -37.62 8.63 -10.30
C ALA A 221 -38.21 7.39 -9.61
N THR A 222 -38.57 6.35 -10.37
CA THR A 222 -39.14 5.12 -9.81
C THR A 222 -38.06 4.28 -9.13
N LEU A 223 -36.89 4.13 -9.76
CA LEU A 223 -35.73 3.45 -9.17
C LEU A 223 -35.15 4.22 -7.97
N ALA A 224 -35.08 5.55 -8.05
CA ALA A 224 -34.67 6.39 -6.92
C ALA A 224 -35.66 6.30 -5.76
N CYS A 225 -36.97 6.20 -6.02
CA CYS A 225 -37.99 6.07 -4.99
C CYS A 225 -37.96 4.69 -4.32
N GLU A 226 -37.80 3.59 -5.08
CA GLU A 226 -37.64 2.24 -4.52
C GLU A 226 -36.34 2.10 -3.70
N THR A 227 -35.27 2.77 -4.14
CA THR A 227 -33.98 2.79 -3.42
C THR A 227 -34.02 3.69 -2.17
N LEU A 228 -34.74 4.82 -2.21
CA LEU A 228 -35.01 5.68 -1.05
C LEU A 228 -35.91 5.00 -0.01
N MET A 229 -36.91 4.25 -0.47
CA MET A 229 -37.74 3.40 0.39
C MET A 229 -36.88 2.31 1.05
N SER A 230 -35.94 1.69 0.31
CA SER A 230 -34.96 0.76 0.88
C SER A 230 -34.01 1.42 1.89
N LYS A 231 -33.57 2.66 1.66
CA LYS A 231 -32.78 3.46 2.63
C LYS A 231 -33.55 3.71 3.92
N ARG A 232 -34.81 4.13 3.84
CA ARG A 232 -35.67 4.35 5.02
C ARG A 232 -35.93 3.06 5.79
N ARG A 233 -36.15 1.95 5.08
CA ARG A 233 -36.37 0.61 5.69
C ARG A 233 -35.10 0.10 6.36
N PHE A 234 -33.96 0.15 5.68
CA PHE A 234 -32.67 -0.28 6.23
C PHE A 234 -32.24 0.57 7.45
N LEU A 235 -32.46 1.88 7.43
CA LEU A 235 -32.19 2.74 8.59
C LEU A 235 -33.17 2.49 9.75
N ALA A 236 -34.44 2.14 9.47
CA ALA A 236 -35.40 1.74 10.48
C ALA A 236 -35.07 0.36 11.10
N ASP A 237 -34.59 -0.58 10.28
CA ASP A 237 -34.14 -1.91 10.70
C ASP A 237 -32.83 -1.83 11.53
N LEU A 238 -31.95 -0.87 11.23
CA LEU A 238 -30.77 -0.57 12.05
C LEU A 238 -31.14 0.02 13.41
N LYS A 239 -32.11 0.94 13.46
CA LYS A 239 -32.64 1.53 14.70
C LYS A 239 -33.35 0.52 15.59
N THR A 240 -33.88 -0.59 15.04
CA THR A 240 -34.52 -1.66 15.83
C THR A 240 -33.51 -2.65 16.41
N LEU A 241 -32.30 -2.74 15.84
CA LEU A 241 -31.21 -3.59 16.34
C LEU A 241 -30.23 -2.86 17.29
N GLY A 242 -30.27 -1.53 17.34
CA GLY A 242 -29.50 -0.70 18.27
C GLY A 242 -30.44 0.02 19.22
N GLY A 243 -30.43 -0.36 20.50
CA GLY A 243 -31.28 0.25 21.53
C GLY A 243 -31.09 1.77 21.61
N GLY A 244 -32.19 2.50 21.32
CA GLY A 244 -32.55 3.78 21.92
C GLY A 244 -31.54 4.93 21.79
N GLY A 245 -31.41 5.49 20.58
CA GLY A 245 -30.85 6.83 20.36
C GLY A 245 -31.74 7.61 19.41
N VAL A 246 -32.41 8.65 19.92
CA VAL A 246 -33.34 9.51 19.17
C VAL A 246 -32.62 10.19 18.01
N LEU A 247 -33.00 9.84 16.79
CA LEU A 247 -32.85 10.67 15.60
C LEU A 247 -34.25 10.85 15.02
N ASP A 248 -35.03 11.73 15.67
CA ASP A 248 -36.21 12.34 15.05
C ASP A 248 -35.74 13.38 14.04
N GLY A 249 -36.35 13.36 12.87
CA GLY A 249 -35.98 14.21 11.74
C GLY A 249 -37.12 14.26 10.73
N ASP A 250 -38.21 14.89 11.14
CA ASP A 250 -39.08 15.64 10.24
C ASP A 250 -38.25 16.78 9.62
N GLY A 251 -38.42 17.04 8.32
CA GLY A 251 -37.67 18.06 7.57
C GLY A 251 -36.20 17.72 7.29
N GLY A 252 -35.90 17.30 6.06
CA GLY A 252 -34.51 17.18 5.60
C GLY A 252 -33.81 18.55 5.57
N PRO A 253 -32.66 18.74 6.23
CA PRO A 253 -31.89 19.96 6.06
C PRO A 253 -31.02 19.85 4.82
N VAL A 254 -31.17 20.83 3.94
CA VAL A 254 -30.20 21.20 2.92
C VAL A 254 -28.84 21.42 3.58
N GLY A 255 -27.77 20.78 3.07
CA GLY A 255 -26.41 21.31 3.16
C GLY A 255 -25.53 20.97 4.37
N LYS A 256 -25.75 19.89 5.14
CA LYS A 256 -24.77 19.47 6.17
C LYS A 256 -23.58 18.75 5.54
N SER A 257 -22.36 19.12 5.92
CA SER A 257 -21.13 18.44 5.47
C SER A 257 -21.08 16.98 5.95
N LEU A 258 -20.45 16.07 5.20
CA LEU A 258 -20.25 14.67 5.58
C LEU A 258 -19.61 14.55 6.97
N CYS A 259 -18.71 15.46 7.33
CA CYS A 259 -18.07 15.48 8.66
C CYS A 259 -19.04 15.88 9.79
N GLU A 260 -20.12 16.60 9.48
CA GLU A 260 -21.17 16.96 10.44
C GLU A 260 -22.21 15.85 10.57
N GLN A 261 -22.54 15.19 9.45
CA GLN A 261 -23.45 14.04 9.43
C GLN A 261 -22.83 12.80 10.06
N PHE A 262 -21.52 12.60 9.85
CA PHE A 262 -20.74 11.46 10.34
C PHE A 262 -19.46 11.96 11.02
N PRO A 263 -19.54 12.32 12.32
CA PRO A 263 -18.38 12.83 13.05
C PRO A 263 -17.20 11.84 13.01
N PRO A 264 -15.99 12.28 12.63
CA PRO A 264 -14.81 11.42 12.58
C PRO A 264 -14.51 10.71 13.91
N SER A 265 -14.84 11.33 15.04
CA SER A 265 -14.71 10.73 16.38
C SER A 265 -15.52 9.45 16.55
N ASP A 266 -16.70 9.39 15.95
CA ASP A 266 -17.70 8.35 16.14
C ASP A 266 -17.40 7.16 15.22
N ILE A 267 -16.92 7.45 14.01
CA ILE A 267 -16.37 6.45 13.10
C ILE A 267 -15.13 5.78 13.72
N VAL A 268 -14.23 6.56 14.32
CA VAL A 268 -13.05 6.02 15.01
C VAL A 268 -13.41 5.26 16.29
N ALA A 269 -14.47 5.67 16.99
CA ALA A 269 -15.03 4.92 18.11
C ALA A 269 -15.72 3.61 17.68
N GLY A 270 -16.03 3.46 16.40
CA GLY A 270 -16.67 2.27 15.85
C GLY A 270 -18.18 2.24 16.04
N HIS A 271 -18.82 3.41 16.08
CA HIS A 271 -20.28 3.51 16.16
C HIS A 271 -20.91 2.87 14.92
N ARG A 272 -21.67 1.80 15.11
CA ARG A 272 -22.16 0.94 14.03
C ARG A 272 -23.09 1.70 13.07
N GLU A 273 -24.02 2.48 13.60
CA GLU A 273 -24.98 3.25 12.82
C GLU A 273 -24.29 4.31 11.96
N MET A 274 -23.36 5.07 12.55
CA MET A 274 -22.59 6.09 11.82
C MET A 274 -21.72 5.46 10.72
N THR A 275 -21.07 4.34 11.01
CA THR A 275 -20.22 3.63 10.03
C THR A 275 -21.05 3.10 8.87
N LEU A 276 -22.18 2.45 9.15
CA LEU A 276 -23.06 1.92 8.11
C LEU A 276 -23.77 3.02 7.32
N GLY A 277 -24.21 4.09 7.99
CA GLY A 277 -24.79 5.26 7.36
C GLY A 277 -23.82 5.95 6.40
N LEU A 278 -22.55 6.07 6.80
CA LEU A 278 -21.48 6.59 5.93
C LEU A 278 -21.32 5.71 4.69
N ILE A 279 -21.17 4.40 4.85
CA ILE A 279 -20.96 3.47 3.73
C ILE A 279 -22.16 3.48 2.79
N TRP A 280 -23.37 3.45 3.33
CA TRP A 280 -24.59 3.56 2.51
C TRP A 280 -24.59 4.84 1.70
N THR A 281 -24.22 5.97 2.32
CA THR A 281 -24.10 7.26 1.64
C THR A 281 -23.05 7.20 0.53
N LEU A 282 -21.91 6.54 0.76
CA LEU A 282 -20.88 6.34 -0.27
C LEU A 282 -21.36 5.47 -1.43
N ILE A 283 -22.03 4.35 -1.15
CA ILE A 283 -22.58 3.45 -2.18
C ILE A 283 -23.63 4.19 -3.02
N TYR A 284 -24.55 4.90 -2.36
CA TYR A 284 -25.60 5.63 -3.05
C TYR A 284 -25.05 6.70 -4.00
N ASN A 285 -24.09 7.50 -3.52
CA ASN A 285 -23.48 8.55 -4.35
C ASN A 285 -22.58 7.98 -5.46
N SER A 286 -21.89 6.86 -5.21
CA SER A 286 -21.03 6.23 -6.22
C SER A 286 -21.81 5.52 -7.33
N GLN A 287 -22.94 4.88 -7.00
CA GLN A 287 -23.85 4.30 -7.99
C GLN A 287 -24.49 5.37 -8.87
N LEU A 288 -24.88 6.51 -8.28
CA LEU A 288 -25.35 7.68 -9.04
C LEU A 288 -24.27 8.23 -9.99
N LEU A 289 -23.00 8.25 -9.57
CA LEU A 289 -21.87 8.68 -10.39
C LEU A 289 -21.45 7.69 -11.48
N LEU A 290 -21.88 6.42 -11.41
CA LEU A 290 -21.64 5.39 -12.43
C LEU A 290 -22.80 5.28 -13.44
N LEU A 291 -23.97 5.81 -13.09
CA LEU A 291 -25.18 5.82 -13.93
C LEU A 291 -25.33 7.09 -14.78
N VAL A 292 -24.45 8.08 -14.61
CA VAL A 292 -24.32 9.30 -15.42
C VAL A 292 -22.99 9.27 -16.15
#